data_AF-A0A368FZN4-F1
#
_entry.id   AF-A0A368FZN4-F1
#
_cell.length_a   1.000
_cell.length_b   1.000
_cell.length_c   1.000
_cell.angle_alpha   90.00
_cell.angle_beta   90.00
_cell.angle_gamma   90.00
#
_symmetry.space_group_name_H-M   'P 1'
#
loop_
_entity.id
_entity.type
_entity.pdbx_description
1 polymer ?
#
loop_
_entity_poly.entity_id
_entity_poly.type
_entity_poly.pdbx_seq_one_letter_code
_entity_poly.pdbx_strand_id
1 'polypeptide(L)'
;MPGAVSRFSIAQSSTFRFARLVAVCRRMWESAMEPLESPNPCAVSAGPSLKQCTPGVSTCGSGSFCHVGATPQTTTCCPKPAPIDRCQQPLNVGVGNANLQRWYFNPLTQQCQPCVYRGLQGNENNFLSKQECENSCLVNPCKIGAPYRSQGVIVQCSAMNPGVCPAGHYCHYGADTTTTVCCQALG
;
A
#
# COMPACT_ATOMS: atom_id res chain seq x y z
N MET A 1 50.64 66.21 -39.31
CA MET A 1 51.08 65.20 -38.31
C MET A 1 51.28 65.92 -36.99
N PRO A 2 51.01 65.35 -35.79
CA PRO A 2 50.35 64.08 -35.40
C PRO A 2 48.89 64.34 -34.93
N GLY A 3 47.99 63.40 -34.59
CA GLY A 3 48.06 61.97 -34.29
C GLY A 3 47.25 61.70 -33.02
N ALA A 4 45.97 61.31 -33.16
CA ALA A 4 45.10 60.94 -32.04
C ALA A 4 45.27 59.44 -31.71
N VAL A 5 45.40 59.09 -30.43
CA VAL A 5 45.43 57.69 -29.96
C VAL A 5 44.33 57.46 -28.93
N SER A 6 43.55 56.42 -29.21
CA SER A 6 42.34 55.98 -28.55
C SER A 6 42.62 55.18 -27.26
N ARG A 7 41.70 55.24 -26.29
CA ARG A 7 41.76 54.49 -25.03
C ARG A 7 41.43 53.01 -25.29
N PHE A 8 42.28 52.11 -24.80
CA PHE A 8 42.02 50.67 -24.70
C PHE A 8 41.22 50.36 -23.43
N SER A 9 40.10 49.65 -23.57
CA SER A 9 39.40 48.96 -22.47
C SER A 9 39.84 47.50 -22.43
N ILE A 10 40.33 47.04 -21.28
CA ILE A 10 40.78 45.66 -21.05
C ILE A 10 39.69 44.85 -20.33
N ALA A 11 39.35 43.71 -20.94
CA ALA A 11 38.87 42.44 -20.39
C ALA A 11 37.57 42.38 -19.55
N GLN A 12 36.51 41.84 -20.17
CA GLN A 12 35.47 41.04 -19.52
C GLN A 12 35.35 39.70 -20.27
N SER A 13 36.03 38.63 -19.83
CA SER A 13 35.96 37.33 -20.54
C SER A 13 35.95 36.07 -19.66
N SER A 14 36.22 36.18 -18.36
CA SER A 14 36.36 35.00 -17.47
C SER A 14 35.11 34.66 -16.65
N THR A 15 34.21 35.61 -16.37
CA THR A 15 32.99 35.38 -15.57
C THR A 15 31.83 34.76 -16.36
N PHE A 16 31.78 34.96 -17.68
CA PHE A 16 30.67 34.47 -18.53
C PHE A 16 30.74 32.98 -18.86
N ARG A 17 31.93 32.35 -18.83
CA ARG A 17 32.07 30.91 -19.11
C ARG A 17 31.68 30.02 -17.93
N PHE A 18 31.96 30.46 -16.69
CA PHE A 18 31.55 29.74 -15.48
C PHE A 18 30.04 29.81 -15.24
N ALA A 19 29.41 30.96 -15.48
CA ALA A 19 27.96 31.10 -15.37
C ALA A 19 27.20 30.20 -16.37
N ARG A 20 27.74 30.01 -17.58
CA ARG A 20 27.18 29.07 -18.57
C ARG A 20 27.31 27.62 -18.13
N LEU A 21 28.44 27.20 -17.55
CA LEU A 21 28.64 25.82 -17.06
C LEU A 21 27.73 25.48 -15.87
N VAL A 22 27.57 26.40 -14.90
CA VAL A 22 26.64 26.21 -13.77
C VAL A 22 25.18 26.18 -14.25
N ALA A 23 24.82 27.03 -15.22
CA ALA A 23 23.50 26.99 -15.84
C ALA A 23 23.26 25.72 -16.66
N VAL A 24 24.29 25.13 -17.28
CA VAL A 24 24.20 23.84 -17.98
C VAL A 24 24.03 22.70 -16.98
N CYS A 25 24.82 22.64 -15.90
CA CYS A 25 24.63 21.64 -14.83
C CYS A 25 23.28 21.77 -14.12
N ARG A 26 22.80 23.00 -13.88
CA ARG A 26 21.46 23.25 -13.31
C ARG A 26 20.36 22.77 -14.24
N ARG A 27 20.46 23.05 -15.55
CA ARG A 27 19.53 22.52 -16.55
C ARG A 27 19.62 21.00 -16.66
N MET A 28 20.81 20.40 -16.59
CA MET A 28 20.98 18.94 -16.59
C MET A 28 20.43 18.27 -15.32
N TRP A 29 20.50 18.93 -14.16
CA TRP A 29 19.85 18.51 -12.91
C TRP A 29 18.32 18.66 -12.95
N GLU A 30 17.82 19.79 -13.48
CA GLU A 30 16.39 20.05 -13.68
C GLU A 30 15.78 19.16 -14.78
N SER A 31 16.53 18.80 -15.83
CA SER A 31 16.14 17.82 -16.86
C SER A 31 16.29 16.36 -16.42
N ALA A 32 17.09 16.06 -15.40
CA ALA A 32 17.13 14.73 -14.76
C ALA A 32 16.05 14.55 -13.68
N MET A 33 15.31 15.62 -13.37
CA MET A 33 14.12 15.64 -12.51
C MET A 33 12.84 15.86 -13.34
N GLU A 34 12.80 15.40 -14.60
CA GLU A 34 11.50 15.20 -15.22
C GLU A 34 10.72 14.17 -14.39
N PRO A 35 9.46 14.46 -14.02
CA PRO A 35 8.64 13.47 -13.34
C PRO A 35 8.50 12.33 -14.34
N LEU A 36 9.11 11.17 -14.02
CA LEU A 36 8.64 9.89 -14.56
C LEU A 36 7.11 9.98 -14.52
N GLU A 37 6.46 9.99 -15.69
CA GLU A 37 5.00 9.86 -15.81
C GLU A 37 4.57 8.90 -14.71
N SER A 38 3.90 9.41 -13.67
CA SER A 38 3.65 8.61 -12.46
C SER A 38 2.94 7.37 -12.95
N PRO A 39 3.56 6.17 -12.87
CA PRO A 39 3.02 5.01 -13.56
C PRO A 39 1.59 4.81 -13.07
N ASN A 40 0.67 4.49 -13.98
CA ASN A 40 -0.73 4.29 -13.66
C ASN A 40 -0.86 3.51 -12.33
N PRO A 41 -1.45 4.11 -11.27
CA PRO A 41 -1.57 3.47 -9.95
C PRO A 41 -2.34 2.16 -9.98
N CYS A 42 -3.20 1.97 -10.98
CA CYS A 42 -4.07 0.81 -11.10
C CYS A 42 -3.42 -0.30 -11.93
N ALA A 43 -3.58 -1.54 -11.48
CA ALA A 43 -3.06 -2.74 -12.16
C ALA A 43 -3.78 -3.04 -13.49
N VAL A 44 -4.99 -2.51 -13.66
CA VAL A 44 -5.78 -2.60 -14.89
C VAL A 44 -5.85 -1.24 -15.58
N SER A 45 -5.98 -1.26 -16.91
CA SER A 45 -6.14 -0.07 -17.74
C SER A 45 -7.27 0.81 -17.18
N ALA A 46 -6.90 1.93 -16.59
CA ALA A 46 -7.85 2.93 -16.16
C ALA A 46 -7.90 4.03 -17.21
N GLY A 47 -9.09 4.62 -17.41
CA GLY A 47 -9.24 5.78 -18.28
C GLY A 47 -8.38 6.98 -17.83
N PRO A 48 -8.31 8.04 -18.64
CA PRO A 48 -7.32 9.12 -18.48
C PRO A 48 -7.45 10.00 -17.21
N SER A 49 -8.50 9.82 -16.40
CA SER A 49 -8.72 10.60 -15.17
C SER A 49 -9.17 9.72 -14.01
N LEU A 50 -8.21 9.33 -13.17
CA LEU A 50 -8.46 8.56 -11.96
C LEU A 50 -8.97 9.47 -10.82
N LYS A 51 -10.08 9.10 -10.17
CA LYS A 51 -10.69 9.87 -9.08
C LYS A 51 -9.95 9.61 -7.75
N GLN A 52 -9.38 10.64 -7.13
CA GLN A 52 -8.74 10.54 -5.81
C GLN A 52 -9.71 10.00 -4.73
N CYS A 53 -9.16 9.31 -3.74
CA CYS A 53 -9.94 8.66 -2.67
C CYS A 53 -9.27 8.79 -1.31
N THR A 54 -10.05 8.54 -0.24
CA THR A 54 -9.55 8.53 1.13
C THR A 54 -9.69 7.10 1.71
N PRO A 55 -8.61 6.51 2.25
CA PRO A 55 -8.67 5.19 2.88
C PRO A 55 -9.71 5.15 4.01
N GLY A 56 -10.50 4.07 4.09
CA GLY A 56 -11.53 3.90 5.12
C GLY A 56 -12.82 4.68 4.88
N VAL A 57 -12.91 5.49 3.81
CA VAL A 57 -14.13 6.20 3.41
C VAL A 57 -14.65 5.63 2.10
N SER A 58 -15.95 5.39 2.00
CA SER A 58 -16.60 4.91 0.78
C SER A 58 -16.70 6.02 -0.27
N THR A 59 -15.56 6.46 -0.83
CA THR A 59 -15.48 7.51 -1.87
C THR A 59 -15.54 6.95 -3.28
N CYS A 60 -15.22 5.67 -3.46
CA CYS A 60 -15.23 4.97 -4.74
C CYS A 60 -16.59 4.30 -4.97
N GLY A 61 -17.11 4.39 -6.20
CA GLY A 61 -18.38 3.75 -6.56
C GLY A 61 -18.26 2.22 -6.71
N SER A 62 -19.41 1.56 -6.90
CA SER A 62 -19.50 0.13 -7.17
C SER A 62 -18.61 -0.26 -8.36
N GLY A 63 -17.78 -1.29 -8.19
CA GLY A 63 -16.83 -1.74 -9.21
C GLY A 63 -15.42 -1.15 -9.10
N SER A 64 -15.17 -0.26 -8.13
CA SER A 64 -13.85 0.30 -7.85
C SER A 64 -13.49 0.18 -6.37
N PHE A 65 -12.19 0.24 -6.06
CA PHE A 65 -11.67 0.31 -4.69
C PHE A 65 -10.71 1.49 -4.55
N CYS A 66 -10.51 1.96 -3.32
CA CYS A 66 -9.51 2.99 -3.06
C CYS A 66 -8.13 2.35 -3.00
N HIS A 67 -7.32 2.57 -4.05
CA HIS A 67 -5.91 2.23 -4.05
C HIS A 67 -5.14 3.29 -3.24
N VAL A 68 -4.21 2.84 -2.40
CA VAL A 68 -3.41 3.70 -1.51
C VAL A 68 -1.93 3.57 -1.85
N GLY A 69 -1.44 4.49 -2.67
CA GLY A 69 -0.05 4.53 -3.10
C GLY A 69 0.89 5.22 -2.11
N ALA A 70 2.03 5.70 -2.62
CA ALA A 70 3.05 6.40 -1.83
C ALA A 70 2.72 7.88 -1.61
N THR A 71 1.95 8.48 -2.52
CA THR A 71 1.57 9.90 -2.51
C THR A 71 0.07 10.08 -2.73
N PRO A 72 -0.49 11.27 -2.42
CA PRO A 72 -1.90 11.58 -2.70
C PRO A 72 -2.27 11.46 -4.20
N GLN A 73 -1.33 11.69 -5.11
CA GLN A 73 -1.55 11.55 -6.56
C GLN A 73 -1.70 10.08 -6.96
N THR A 74 -1.03 9.19 -6.24
CA THR A 74 -1.12 7.74 -6.40
C THR A 74 -2.15 7.11 -5.46
N THR A 75 -3.02 7.91 -4.82
CA THR A 75 -4.11 7.41 -3.94
C THR A 75 -5.45 7.68 -4.61
N THR A 76 -6.00 6.68 -5.28
CA THR A 76 -7.08 6.87 -6.24
C THR A 76 -7.99 5.67 -6.39
N CYS A 77 -9.20 5.85 -6.92
CA CYS A 77 -10.14 4.78 -7.19
C CYS A 77 -9.68 3.93 -8.38
N CYS A 78 -9.32 2.67 -8.14
CA CYS A 78 -8.94 1.71 -9.18
C CYS A 78 -10.07 0.73 -9.51
N PRO A 79 -10.22 0.29 -10.78
CA PRO A 79 -11.24 -0.68 -11.15
C PRO A 79 -10.92 -2.06 -10.57
N LYS A 80 -11.96 -2.83 -10.24
CA LYS A 80 -11.84 -4.23 -9.81
C LYS A 80 -11.85 -5.17 -11.03
N PRO A 81 -10.79 -5.94 -11.31
CA PRO A 81 -10.74 -6.84 -12.47
C PRO A 81 -11.69 -8.05 -12.37
N ALA A 82 -12.07 -8.47 -11.16
CA ALA A 82 -12.93 -9.63 -10.93
C ALA A 82 -13.73 -9.45 -9.63
N PRO A 83 -14.90 -10.08 -9.48
CA PRO A 83 -15.66 -10.11 -8.23
C PRO A 83 -15.05 -11.12 -7.23
N ILE A 84 -13.72 -11.10 -7.08
CA ILE A 84 -13.02 -11.91 -6.07
C ILE A 84 -12.96 -11.07 -4.80
N ASP A 85 -13.43 -11.63 -3.70
CA ASP A 85 -13.36 -11.00 -2.38
C ASP A 85 -11.92 -10.58 -2.06
N ARG A 86 -11.74 -9.39 -1.48
CA ARG A 86 -10.40 -8.84 -1.21
C ARG A 86 -9.55 -9.75 -0.33
N CYS A 87 -10.17 -10.55 0.54
CA CYS A 87 -9.49 -11.47 1.44
C CYS A 87 -9.13 -12.81 0.75
N GLN A 88 -9.61 -13.04 -0.48
CA GLN A 88 -9.25 -14.20 -1.29
C GLN A 88 -8.22 -13.87 -2.37
N GLN A 89 -7.91 -12.59 -2.59
CA GLN A 89 -6.90 -12.17 -3.56
C GLN A 89 -5.50 -12.54 -3.05
N PRO A 90 -4.54 -12.93 -3.92
CA PRO A 90 -3.18 -13.25 -3.50
C PRO A 90 -2.42 -12.01 -3.03
N LEU A 91 -1.28 -12.20 -2.35
CA LEU A 91 -0.34 -11.10 -2.11
C LEU A 91 0.09 -10.50 -3.45
N ASN A 92 -0.07 -9.18 -3.60
CA ASN A 92 0.46 -8.43 -4.74
C ASN A 92 1.31 -7.25 -4.24
N VAL A 93 2.63 -7.39 -4.37
CA VAL A 93 3.61 -6.35 -3.99
C VAL A 93 3.62 -5.15 -4.94
N GLY A 94 3.00 -5.27 -6.12
CA GLY A 94 2.90 -4.21 -7.10
C GLY A 94 4.22 -3.83 -7.75
N VAL A 95 4.24 -2.63 -8.34
CA VAL A 95 5.39 -2.04 -9.03
C VAL A 95 5.74 -0.67 -8.42
N GLY A 96 6.85 -0.08 -8.87
CA GLY A 96 7.37 1.20 -8.38
C GLY A 96 8.58 1.04 -7.46
N ASN A 97 9.07 2.14 -6.90
CA ASN A 97 10.29 2.16 -6.08
C ASN A 97 10.02 2.51 -4.61
N ALA A 98 8.74 2.55 -4.21
CA ALA A 98 8.40 2.82 -2.82
C ALA A 98 8.68 1.58 -1.94
N ASN A 99 8.93 1.82 -0.66
CA ASN A 99 9.07 0.78 0.36
C ASN A 99 8.00 1.03 1.43
N LEU A 100 6.77 0.61 1.15
CA LEU A 100 5.62 0.87 2.01
C LEU A 100 5.29 -0.38 2.82
N GLN A 101 5.39 -0.29 4.14
CA GLN A 101 4.94 -1.36 5.03
C GLN A 101 3.42 -1.49 4.93
N ARG A 102 2.94 -2.69 4.57
CA ARG A 102 1.51 -3.01 4.46
C ARG A 102 1.22 -4.34 5.13
N TRP A 103 -0.05 -4.67 5.19
CA TRP A 103 -0.57 -5.96 5.63
C TRP A 103 -1.38 -6.59 4.50
N TYR A 104 -1.31 -7.91 4.38
CA TYR A 104 -2.16 -8.69 3.51
C TYR A 104 -2.70 -9.88 4.28
N PHE A 105 -3.88 -10.35 3.90
CA PHE A 105 -4.47 -11.55 4.46
C PHE A 105 -4.00 -12.78 3.69
N ASN A 106 -3.46 -13.75 4.42
CA ASN A 106 -3.09 -15.06 3.90
C ASN A 106 -4.22 -16.06 4.25
N PRO A 107 -5.05 -16.50 3.29
CA PRO A 107 -6.18 -17.39 3.56
C PRO A 107 -5.75 -18.79 3.97
N LEU A 108 -4.54 -19.23 3.61
CA LEU A 108 -4.01 -20.55 3.99
C LEU A 108 -3.67 -20.60 5.49
N THR A 109 -3.07 -19.53 6.01
CA THR A 109 -2.70 -19.44 7.43
C THR A 109 -3.75 -18.74 8.28
N GLN A 110 -4.80 -18.19 7.65
CA GLN A 110 -5.81 -17.32 8.26
C GLN A 110 -5.19 -16.18 9.09
N GLN A 111 -4.18 -15.51 8.54
CA GLN A 111 -3.44 -14.46 9.24
C GLN A 111 -3.22 -13.25 8.36
N CYS A 112 -3.30 -12.08 8.99
CA CYS A 112 -2.78 -10.84 8.43
C CYS A 112 -1.27 -10.79 8.64
N GLN A 113 -0.52 -10.80 7.55
CA GLN A 113 0.94 -10.84 7.55
C GLN A 113 1.51 -9.53 6.98
N PRO A 114 2.66 -9.06 7.50
CA PRO A 114 3.32 -7.88 6.96
C PRO A 114 3.88 -8.14 5.56
N CYS A 115 3.86 -7.13 4.70
CA CYS A 115 4.52 -7.15 3.40
C CYS A 115 5.09 -5.77 3.03
N VAL A 116 6.00 -5.74 2.07
CA VAL A 116 6.52 -4.50 1.48
C VAL A 116 5.82 -4.27 0.14
N TYR A 117 5.05 -3.19 0.06
CA TYR A 117 4.34 -2.77 -1.14
C TYR A 117 5.13 -1.70 -1.90
N ARG A 118 5.25 -1.87 -3.23
CA ARG A 118 6.07 -1.01 -4.11
C ARG A 118 5.40 0.30 -4.52
N GLY A 119 4.12 0.47 -4.18
CA GLY A 119 3.39 1.73 -4.26
C GLY A 119 2.34 1.82 -5.38
N LEU A 120 2.46 1.01 -6.44
CA LEU A 120 1.56 1.06 -7.59
C LEU A 120 1.09 -0.34 -8.00
N GLN A 121 -0.06 -0.44 -8.66
CA GLN A 121 -0.58 -1.66 -9.29
C GLN A 121 -0.75 -2.86 -8.35
N GLY A 122 -1.15 -2.59 -7.11
CA GLY A 122 -1.53 -3.62 -6.16
C GLY A 122 -2.98 -4.07 -6.36
N ASN A 123 -3.44 -4.94 -5.47
CA ASN A 123 -4.84 -5.36 -5.41
C ASN A 123 -5.48 -4.92 -4.07
N GLU A 124 -6.71 -5.37 -3.79
CA GLU A 124 -7.47 -4.95 -2.59
C GLU A 124 -7.00 -5.65 -1.31
N ASN A 125 -6.22 -6.74 -1.45
CA ASN A 125 -5.55 -7.42 -0.34
C ASN A 125 -4.29 -6.66 0.10
N ASN A 126 -4.49 -5.40 0.46
CA ASN A 126 -3.45 -4.48 0.87
C ASN A 126 -4.06 -3.50 1.88
N PHE A 127 -3.63 -3.62 3.14
CA PHE A 127 -4.18 -2.89 4.27
C PHE A 127 -3.10 -2.02 4.92
N LEU A 128 -3.50 -0.88 5.49
CA LEU A 128 -2.56 0.04 6.15
C LEU A 128 -2.15 -0.45 7.53
N SER A 129 -2.99 -1.25 8.18
CA SER A 129 -2.71 -1.81 9.51
C SER A 129 -3.14 -3.26 9.62
N LYS A 130 -2.53 -3.98 10.58
CA LYS A 130 -2.94 -5.33 10.95
C LYS A 130 -4.41 -5.38 11.32
N GLN A 131 -4.86 -4.42 12.15
CA GLN A 131 -6.24 -4.37 12.63
C GLN A 131 -7.25 -4.17 11.50
N GLU A 132 -6.94 -3.32 10.50
CA GLU A 132 -7.79 -3.14 9.33
C GLU A 132 -7.93 -4.45 8.52
N CYS A 133 -6.81 -5.16 8.33
CA CYS A 133 -6.81 -6.47 7.68
C CYS A 133 -7.64 -7.50 8.48
N GLU A 134 -7.43 -7.59 9.79
CA GLU A 134 -8.13 -8.55 10.64
C GLU A 134 -9.62 -8.27 10.68
N ASN A 135 -10.04 -7.02 10.85
CA ASN A 135 -11.44 -6.63 10.81
C ASN A 135 -12.11 -6.86 9.46
N SER A 136 -11.35 -6.82 8.37
CA SER A 136 -11.87 -7.02 7.02
C SER A 136 -12.00 -8.50 6.65
N CYS A 137 -11.07 -9.34 7.10
CA CYS A 137 -10.90 -10.70 6.59
C CYS A 137 -11.12 -11.82 7.59
N LEU A 138 -11.10 -11.53 8.89
CA LEU A 138 -11.35 -12.55 9.91
C LEU A 138 -12.80 -12.48 10.37
N VAL A 139 -13.47 -13.61 10.30
CA VAL A 139 -14.78 -13.78 10.92
C VAL A 139 -14.57 -14.00 12.41
N ASN A 140 -15.29 -13.26 13.25
CA ASN A 140 -15.32 -13.49 14.69
C ASN A 140 -16.56 -14.33 15.06
N PRO A 141 -16.42 -15.66 15.26
CA PRO A 141 -17.53 -16.50 15.69
C PRO A 141 -17.84 -16.38 17.19
N CYS A 142 -17.00 -15.69 17.98
CA CYS A 142 -17.19 -15.60 19.42
C CYS A 142 -18.22 -14.53 19.78
N LYS A 143 -19.18 -14.91 20.64
CA LYS A 143 -20.18 -13.96 21.17
C LYS A 143 -19.53 -12.85 22.00
N ILE A 144 -18.43 -13.16 22.68
CA ILE A 144 -17.71 -12.26 23.58
C ILE A 144 -16.23 -12.28 23.21
N GLY A 145 -15.65 -11.09 23.13
CA GLY A 145 -14.24 -10.93 22.78
C GLY A 145 -13.93 -11.37 21.35
N ALA A 146 -12.68 -11.74 21.12
CA ALA A 146 -12.18 -12.29 19.87
C ALA A 146 -11.75 -13.75 20.08
N PRO A 147 -11.58 -14.54 19.01
CA PRO A 147 -11.05 -15.89 19.12
C PRO A 147 -9.69 -15.90 19.84
N TYR A 148 -9.47 -16.91 20.67
CA TYR A 148 -8.20 -17.08 21.38
C TYR A 148 -7.04 -17.23 20.39
N ARG A 149 -5.94 -16.54 20.71
CA ARG A 149 -4.72 -16.57 19.91
C ARG A 149 -3.55 -17.05 20.73
N SER A 150 -2.83 -18.03 20.20
CA SER A 150 -1.52 -18.46 20.72
C SER A 150 -0.44 -17.94 19.78
N GLN A 151 0.48 -17.12 20.31
CA GLN A 151 1.55 -16.48 19.52
C GLN A 151 1.03 -15.72 18.27
N GLY A 152 -0.18 -15.13 18.37
CA GLY A 152 -0.82 -14.38 17.29
C GLY A 152 -1.64 -15.23 16.30
N VAL A 153 -1.59 -16.56 16.39
CA VAL A 153 -2.33 -17.51 15.56
C VAL A 153 -3.64 -17.89 16.25
N ILE A 154 -4.76 -17.84 15.53
CA ILE A 154 -6.06 -18.28 16.05
C ILE A 154 -5.99 -19.78 16.32
N VAL A 155 -6.34 -20.17 17.56
CA VAL A 155 -6.36 -21.59 17.92
C VAL A 155 -7.68 -22.19 17.46
N GLN A 156 -7.58 -23.06 16.46
CA GLN A 156 -8.67 -23.90 15.99
C GLN A 156 -8.83 -25.11 16.90
N CYS A 157 -10.08 -25.48 17.15
CA CYS A 157 -10.44 -26.65 17.93
C CYS A 157 -11.35 -27.57 17.10
N SER A 158 -11.63 -28.76 17.59
CA SER A 158 -12.53 -29.70 16.93
C SER A 158 -13.18 -30.62 17.95
N ALA A 159 -14.19 -31.38 17.51
CA ALA A 159 -14.89 -32.34 18.37
C ALA A 159 -13.95 -33.44 18.88
N MET A 160 -12.84 -33.71 18.17
CA MET A 160 -11.85 -34.71 18.56
C MET A 160 -10.81 -34.18 19.56
N ASN A 161 -10.61 -32.86 19.63
CA ASN A 161 -9.61 -32.24 20.48
C ASN A 161 -10.13 -30.96 21.19
N PRO A 162 -11.26 -31.03 21.93
CA PRO A 162 -11.81 -29.86 22.60
C PRO A 162 -10.88 -29.29 23.68
N GLY A 163 -9.97 -30.10 24.23
CA GLY A 163 -8.99 -29.70 25.24
C GLY A 163 -7.85 -28.83 24.75
N VAL A 164 -7.79 -28.49 23.45
CA VAL A 164 -6.81 -27.52 22.93
C VAL A 164 -7.08 -26.09 23.41
N CYS A 165 -8.32 -25.80 23.82
CA CYS A 165 -8.68 -24.49 24.34
C CYS A 165 -8.17 -24.31 25.77
N PRO A 166 -7.52 -23.18 26.08
CA PRO A 166 -7.00 -22.91 27.42
C PRO A 166 -8.14 -22.68 28.43
N ALA A 167 -7.79 -22.66 29.72
CA ALA A 167 -8.75 -22.36 30.79
C ALA A 167 -9.48 -21.04 30.54
N GLY A 168 -10.78 -21.01 30.85
CA GLY A 168 -11.66 -19.88 30.57
C GLY A 168 -12.12 -19.77 29.11
N HIS A 169 -11.80 -20.74 28.25
CA HIS A 169 -12.27 -20.81 26.88
C HIS A 169 -13.00 -22.13 26.60
N TYR A 170 -13.98 -22.09 25.71
CA TYR A 170 -14.68 -23.25 25.18
C TYR A 170 -14.44 -23.38 23.68
N CYS A 171 -14.54 -24.59 23.15
CA CYS A 171 -14.51 -24.80 21.72
C CYS A 171 -15.84 -24.40 21.08
N HIS A 172 -15.84 -23.33 20.30
CA HIS A 172 -16.98 -22.95 19.47
C HIS A 172 -16.95 -23.77 18.17
N TYR A 173 -18.06 -24.41 17.83
CA TYR A 173 -18.21 -25.19 16.60
C TYR A 173 -18.94 -24.36 15.55
N GLY A 174 -18.19 -23.91 14.55
CA GLY A 174 -18.71 -23.13 13.43
C GLY A 174 -19.17 -24.00 12.25
N ALA A 175 -19.55 -23.35 11.15
CA ALA A 175 -19.95 -24.04 9.92
C ALA A 175 -18.76 -24.73 9.22
N ASP A 176 -17.55 -24.24 9.46
CA ASP A 176 -16.31 -24.77 8.91
C ASP A 176 -15.15 -24.61 9.92
N THR A 177 -13.93 -24.99 9.52
CA THR A 177 -12.73 -24.88 10.36
C THR A 177 -12.33 -23.43 10.63
N THR A 178 -12.71 -22.47 9.78
CA THR A 178 -12.39 -21.04 9.96
C THR A 178 -13.22 -20.41 11.08
N THR A 179 -14.40 -20.98 11.34
CA THR A 179 -15.34 -20.53 12.38
C THR A 179 -15.36 -21.46 13.60
N THR A 180 -14.56 -22.54 13.59
CA THR A 180 -14.40 -23.49 14.71
C THR A 180 -13.14 -23.18 15.51
N VAL A 181 -13.30 -22.42 16.59
CA VAL A 181 -12.19 -21.79 17.33
C VAL A 181 -12.46 -21.74 18.83
N CYS A 182 -11.42 -21.45 19.62
CA CYS A 182 -11.57 -21.28 21.06
C CYS A 182 -12.13 -19.88 21.40
N CYS A 183 -13.31 -19.83 22.03
CA CYS A 183 -13.99 -18.59 22.44
C CYS A 183 -14.02 -18.46 23.97
N GLN A 184 -14.05 -17.24 24.47
CA GLN A 184 -14.11 -16.98 25.91
C GLN A 184 -15.42 -17.49 26.51
N ALA A 185 -15.34 -18.31 27.56
CA ALA A 185 -16.50 -18.83 28.28
C ALA A 185 -17.14 -17.72 29.13
N LEU A 186 -18.46 -17.73 29.20
CA LEU A 186 -19.20 -17.00 30.22
C LEU A 186 -18.95 -17.72 31.55
N GLY A 187 -18.32 -17.02 32.50
CA GLY A 187 -18.15 -17.50 33.86
C GLY A 187 -19.47 -17.64 34.60
#